data_AF-A0A523UZH2-F1
#
_entry.id   AF-A0A523UZH2-F1
#
_cell.length_a   1.000
_cell.length_b   1.000
_cell.length_c   1.000
_cell.angle_alpha   90.00
_cell.angle_beta   90.00
_cell.angle_gamma   90.00
#
_symmetry.space_group_name_H-M   'P 1'
#
loop_
_entity.id
_entity.type
_entity.pdbx_description
1 polymer ?
#
loop_
_entity_poly.entity_id
_entity_poly.type
_entity_poly.pdbx_seq_one_letter_code
_entity_poly.pdbx_strand_id
1 'polypeptide(L)'
;MKKKEAGIGMVLYLLLFASLARGGINPDLIDIPTARVLEKYQIQTTFRFYRQEGLLLKGKVGLTDRFTIGASYGGVGVVGDGEISWNPRPGLSLRYRISQESENLPFSLTLGYE
;
A
#
# COMPACT_ATOMS: atom_id res chain seq x y z
N MET A 1 19.01 -39.90 -14.38
CA MET A 1 19.71 -38.61 -14.20
C MET A 1 18.85 -37.37 -14.47
N LYS A 2 17.90 -37.34 -15.43
CA LYS A 2 17.12 -36.14 -15.82
C LYS A 2 16.22 -35.49 -14.74
N LYS A 3 15.73 -36.23 -13.73
CA LYS A 3 14.82 -35.66 -12.70
C LYS A 3 15.52 -34.72 -11.70
N LYS A 4 16.83 -34.90 -11.47
CA LYS A 4 17.60 -34.07 -10.53
C LYS A 4 17.86 -32.65 -11.08
N GLU A 5 18.10 -32.55 -12.39
CA GLU A 5 18.33 -31.27 -13.07
C GLU A 5 17.07 -30.42 -13.20
N ALA A 6 15.90 -31.06 -13.41
CA ALA A 6 14.60 -30.37 -13.40
C ALA A 6 14.28 -29.74 -12.02
N GLY A 7 14.64 -30.42 -10.93
CA GLY A 7 14.48 -29.90 -9.58
C GLY A 7 15.39 -28.69 -9.31
N ILE A 8 16.64 -28.73 -9.76
CA ILE A 8 17.58 -27.62 -9.63
C ILE A 8 17.11 -26.41 -10.44
N GLY A 9 16.64 -26.62 -11.67
CA GLY A 9 16.08 -25.55 -12.51
C GLY A 9 14.85 -24.88 -11.88
N MET A 10 13.95 -25.67 -11.28
CA MET A 10 12.78 -25.14 -10.57
C MET A 10 13.17 -24.32 -9.34
N VAL A 11 14.15 -24.79 -8.56
CA VAL A 11 14.67 -24.06 -7.39
C VAL A 11 15.35 -22.76 -7.83
N LEU A 12 16.16 -22.78 -8.89
CA LEU A 12 16.78 -21.57 -9.44
C LEU A 12 15.75 -20.56 -9.95
N TYR A 13 14.68 -21.04 -10.60
CA TYR A 13 13.57 -20.20 -11.04
C TYR A 13 12.83 -19.55 -9.86
N LEU A 14 12.57 -20.32 -8.80
CA LEU A 14 11.95 -19.80 -7.57
C LEU A 14 12.84 -18.78 -6.85
N LEU A 15 14.16 -19.00 -6.83
CA LEU A 15 15.12 -18.05 -6.26
C LEU A 15 15.20 -16.76 -7.09
N LEU A 16 15.18 -16.87 -8.42
CA LEU A 16 15.10 -15.72 -9.33
C LEU A 16 13.81 -14.93 -9.10
N PHE A 17 12.67 -15.61 -8.99
CA PHE A 17 11.38 -14.98 -8.73
C PHE A 17 11.34 -14.28 -7.36
N ALA A 18 11.87 -14.93 -6.31
CA ALA A 18 11.96 -14.34 -4.98
C ALA A 18 12.88 -13.10 -4.94
N SER A 19 13.94 -13.06 -5.75
CA SER A 19 14.85 -11.90 -5.84
C SER A 19 14.21 -10.65 -6.45
N LEU A 20 13.10 -10.80 -7.18
CA LEU A 20 12.31 -9.69 -7.71
C LEU A 20 11.32 -9.14 -6.68
N ALA A 21 11.07 -9.85 -5.58
CA ALA A 21 10.22 -9.38 -4.50
C ALA A 21 10.94 -8.29 -3.70
N ARG A 22 10.76 -7.03 -4.09
CA ARG A 22 11.20 -5.88 -3.31
C ARG A 22 10.20 -5.63 -2.18
N GLY A 23 10.67 -5.71 -0.94
CA GLY A 23 9.89 -5.28 0.22
C GLY A 23 9.69 -3.76 0.20
N GLY A 24 8.49 -3.31 -0.13
CA GLY A 24 8.13 -1.89 -0.04
C GLY A 24 7.81 -1.51 1.40
N ILE A 25 8.36 -0.39 1.88
CA ILE A 25 7.99 0.17 3.18
C ILE A 25 6.61 0.81 3.04
N ASN A 26 5.64 0.30 3.79
CA ASN A 26 4.27 0.80 3.80
C ASN A 26 4.20 2.08 4.67
N PRO A 27 3.84 3.25 4.12
CA PRO A 27 3.75 4.49 4.89
C PRO A 27 2.60 4.52 5.90
N ASP A 28 1.68 3.56 5.83
CA ASP A 28 0.47 3.44 6.66
C ASP A 28 0.49 2.22 7.57
N LEU A 29 1.68 1.67 7.88
CA LEU A 29 1.79 0.53 8.79
C LEU A 29 1.28 0.89 10.20
N ILE A 30 1.51 2.13 10.61
CA ILE A 30 1.00 2.74 11.84
C ILE A 30 0.40 4.10 11.44
N ASP A 31 -0.73 4.45 12.03
CA ASP A 31 -1.43 5.72 11.79
C ASP A 31 -0.67 6.90 12.45
N ILE A 32 0.56 7.15 12.00
CA ILE A 32 1.39 8.31 12.36
C ILE A 32 1.68 9.14 11.10
N PRO A 33 1.72 10.48 11.20
CA PRO A 33 2.06 11.31 10.05
C PRO A 33 3.51 11.04 9.64
N THR A 34 3.71 10.45 8.46
CA THR A 34 5.03 10.22 7.87
C THR A 34 5.23 11.11 6.65
N ALA A 35 6.46 11.58 6.43
CA ALA A 35 6.80 12.36 5.24
C ALA A 35 6.80 11.54 3.94
N ARG A 36 6.48 10.23 4.01
CA ARG A 36 6.61 9.32 2.88
C ARG A 36 5.39 9.38 1.96
N VAL A 37 5.69 9.27 0.66
CA VAL A 37 4.74 9.11 -0.44
C VAL A 37 5.09 7.81 -1.18
N LEU A 38 4.12 7.23 -1.89
CA LEU A 38 4.35 6.09 -2.77
C LEU A 38 5.22 6.52 -3.95
N GLU A 39 6.18 5.68 -4.32
CA GLU A 39 7.02 5.87 -5.52
C GLU A 39 6.17 5.77 -6.80
N LYS A 40 6.68 6.31 -7.91
CA LYS A 40 5.96 6.25 -9.17
C LYS A 40 5.61 4.80 -9.55
N TYR A 41 4.35 4.58 -9.90
CA TYR A 41 3.78 3.26 -10.23
C TYR A 41 3.65 2.29 -9.05
N GLN A 42 4.00 2.68 -7.83
CA GLN A 42 3.72 1.87 -6.66
C GLN A 42 2.22 2.00 -6.30
N ILE A 43 1.58 0.85 -6.13
CA ILE A 43 0.19 0.74 -5.71
C ILE A 43 0.17 0.15 -4.31
N GLN A 44 -0.69 0.68 -3.46
CA GLN A 44 -0.97 0.15 -2.14
C GLN A 44 -2.45 -0.12 -2.01
N THR A 45 -2.79 -1.33 -1.59
CA THR A 45 -4.16 -1.72 -1.25
C THR A 45 -4.18 -2.18 0.20
N THR A 46 -5.08 -1.60 0.98
CA THR A 46 -5.22 -1.89 2.41
C THR A 46 -6.64 -2.32 2.69
N PHE A 47 -6.79 -3.46 3.36
CA PHE A 47 -8.04 -3.95 3.90
C PHE A 47 -7.99 -3.78 5.42
N ARG A 48 -8.86 -2.94 5.98
CA ARG A 48 -8.95 -2.72 7.42
C ARG A 48 -10.28 -3.30 7.92
N PHE A 49 -10.18 -4.37 8.70
CA PHE A 49 -11.31 -4.96 9.41
C PHE A 49 -11.49 -4.25 10.75
N TYR A 50 -12.74 -3.95 11.12
CA TYR A 50 -13.08 -3.31 12.38
C TYR A 50 -14.38 -3.90 12.95
N ARG A 51 -14.78 -3.44 14.15
CA ARG A 51 -15.96 -3.95 14.85
C ARG A 51 -17.23 -3.87 13.99
N GLN A 52 -18.24 -4.68 14.34
CA GLN A 52 -19.51 -4.78 13.61
C GLN A 52 -19.32 -5.25 12.16
N GLU A 53 -18.47 -6.25 11.96
CA GLU A 53 -18.26 -6.86 10.64
C GLU A 53 -17.82 -5.81 9.59
N GLY A 54 -17.12 -4.79 10.08
CA GLY A 54 -16.73 -3.62 9.33
C GLY A 54 -15.55 -3.90 8.43
N LEU A 55 -15.64 -3.44 7.18
CA LEU A 55 -14.53 -3.48 6.24
C LEU A 55 -14.33 -2.10 5.61
N LEU A 56 -13.10 -1.62 5.66
CA LEU A 56 -12.66 -0.43 4.93
C LEU A 56 -11.58 -0.83 3.92
N LEU A 57 -11.90 -0.66 2.64
CA LEU A 57 -10.95 -0.80 1.54
C LEU A 57 -10.30 0.56 1.30
N LYS A 58 -8.97 0.61 1.24
CA LYS A 58 -8.21 1.78 0.80
C LYS A 58 -7.32 1.40 -0.39
N GLY A 59 -7.33 2.22 -1.43
CA GLY A 59 -6.43 2.11 -2.58
C GLY A 59 -5.66 3.41 -2.76
N LYS A 60 -4.33 3.34 -2.85
CA LYS A 60 -3.43 4.46 -3.11
C LYS A 60 -2.50 4.14 -4.28
N VAL A 61 -2.14 5.15 -5.06
CA VAL A 61 -1.18 5.05 -6.17
C VAL A 61 -0.21 6.23 -6.16
N GLY A 62 1.08 5.93 -6.32
CA GLY A 62 2.11 6.93 -6.57
C GLY A 62 2.07 7.33 -8.05
N LEU A 63 1.54 8.53 -8.33
CA LEU A 63 1.51 9.08 -9.70
C LEU A 63 2.89 9.57 -10.14
N THR A 64 3.64 10.11 -9.20
CA THR A 64 5.05 10.50 -9.35
C THR A 64 5.80 10.12 -8.09
N ASP A 65 7.12 10.23 -8.09
CA ASP A 65 7.89 10.00 -6.87
C ASP A 65 7.53 10.99 -5.76
N ARG A 66 6.82 12.09 -6.05
CA ARG A 66 6.45 13.11 -5.07
C ARG A 66 4.96 13.19 -4.78
N PHE A 67 4.11 12.51 -5.54
CA PHE A 67 2.66 12.69 -5.47
C PHE A 67 1.93 11.36 -5.40
N THR A 68 1.18 11.18 -4.32
CA THR A 68 0.31 10.02 -4.09
C THR A 68 -1.14 10.49 -4.03
N ILE A 69 -2.01 9.75 -4.71
CA ILE A 69 -3.46 9.90 -4.58
C ILE A 69 -4.05 8.59 -4.09
N GLY A 70 -5.22 8.67 -3.48
CA GLY A 70 -5.96 7.48 -3.08
C GLY A 70 -7.40 7.76 -2.75
N ALA A 71 -8.14 6.67 -2.61
CA ALA A 71 -9.53 6.66 -2.22
C ALA A 71 -9.78 5.53 -1.22
N SER A 72 -10.81 5.69 -0.40
CA SER A 72 -11.25 4.66 0.52
C SER A 72 -12.77 4.58 0.58
N TYR A 73 -13.29 3.36 0.71
CA TYR A 73 -14.71 3.11 0.89
C TYR A 73 -14.93 1.86 1.73
N GLY A 74 -16.02 1.85 2.47
CA GLY A 74 -16.29 0.80 3.44
C GLY A 74 -17.69 0.87 4.03
N GLY A 75 -17.95 -0.02 4.96
CA GLY A 75 -19.24 -0.15 5.64
C GLY A 75 -19.18 -1.19 6.74
N VAL A 76 -20.28 -1.32 7.48
CA VAL A 76 -20.50 -2.37 8.50
C VAL A 76 -21.41 -3.47 7.95
N GLY A 77 -21.33 -4.67 8.53
CA GLY A 77 -22.05 -5.84 8.02
C GLY A 77 -21.47 -6.40 6.71
N VAL A 78 -20.34 -5.88 6.22
CA VAL A 78 -19.71 -6.32 4.96
C VAL A 78 -19.14 -7.73 5.09
N VAL A 79 -18.76 -8.13 6.30
CA VAL A 79 -18.16 -9.43 6.59
C VAL A 79 -19.14 -10.27 7.41
N GLY A 80 -20.10 -10.93 6.77
CA GLY A 80 -21.11 -11.74 7.46
C GLY A 80 -22.32 -12.02 6.57
N ASP A 81 -23.42 -12.42 7.20
CA ASP A 81 -24.71 -12.70 6.56
C ASP A 81 -25.80 -11.65 6.87
N GLY A 82 -25.47 -10.63 7.68
CA GLY A 82 -26.36 -9.52 8.01
C GLY A 82 -26.53 -8.48 6.90
N GLU A 83 -27.36 -7.46 7.17
CA GLU A 83 -27.56 -6.35 6.23
C GLU A 83 -26.33 -5.42 6.20
N ILE A 84 -25.90 -5.08 4.98
CA ILE A 84 -24.74 -4.20 4.78
C ILE A 84 -25.18 -2.74 4.88
N SER A 85 -24.54 -1.99 5.78
CA SER A 85 -24.68 -0.54 5.87
C SER A 85 -23.41 0.15 5.38
N TRP A 86 -23.48 0.69 4.17
CA TRP A 86 -22.36 1.38 3.52
C TRP A 86 -22.15 2.79 4.06
N ASN A 87 -20.90 3.25 4.07
CA ASN A 87 -20.62 4.65 4.39
C ASN A 87 -21.27 5.57 3.35
N PRO A 88 -21.81 6.73 3.76
CA PRO A 88 -22.55 7.61 2.86
C PRO A 88 -21.66 8.27 1.80
N ARG A 89 -20.35 8.35 2.04
CA ARG A 89 -19.38 8.99 1.14
C ARG A 89 -18.05 8.23 1.13
N PRO A 90 -17.36 8.17 -0.03
CA PRO A 90 -15.96 7.75 -0.07
C PRO A 90 -15.03 8.80 0.55
N GLY A 91 -13.93 8.33 1.11
CA GLY A 91 -12.80 9.17 1.52
C GLY A 91 -11.82 9.34 0.36
N LEU A 92 -11.24 10.53 0.23
CA LEU A 92 -10.19 10.82 -0.74
C LEU A 92 -8.93 11.23 0.00
N SER A 93 -7.78 10.70 -0.42
CA SER A 93 -6.48 11.02 0.16
C SER A 93 -5.54 11.58 -0.90
N LEU A 94 -4.80 12.63 -0.56
CA LEU A 94 -3.81 13.28 -1.41
C LEU A 94 -2.56 13.54 -0.59
N ARG A 95 -1.38 13.21 -1.09
CA ARG A 95 -0.10 13.57 -0.47
C ARG A 95 0.88 14.10 -1.50
N TYR A 96 1.52 15.21 -1.16
CA TYR A 96 2.54 15.85 -1.97
C TYR A 96 3.81 16.13 -1.15
N ARG A 97 4.94 15.57 -1.59
CA ARG A 97 6.24 15.72 -0.96
C ARG A 97 6.93 16.99 -1.47
N ILE A 98 7.05 17.97 -0.57
CA ILE A 98 7.67 19.28 -0.85
C ILE A 98 9.19 19.13 -0.93
N SER A 99 9.79 18.46 0.05
CA SER A 99 11.23 18.29 0.14
C SER A 99 11.62 16.83 0.35
N GLN A 100 12.75 16.45 -0.24
CA GLN A 100 13.35 15.15 -0.10
C GLN A 100 14.64 15.29 0.71
N GLU A 101 14.86 14.34 1.60
CA GLU A 101 16.11 14.22 2.34
C GLU A 101 17.29 14.07 1.37
N SER A 102 18.32 14.88 1.60
CA SER A 102 19.57 14.89 0.85
C SER A 102 20.71 15.33 1.77
N GLU A 103 21.96 15.23 1.31
CA GLU A 103 23.13 15.65 2.11
C GLU A 103 23.02 17.11 2.59
N ASN A 104 22.42 17.99 1.79
CA ASN A 104 22.24 19.41 2.12
C ASN A 104 20.92 19.71 2.87
N LEU A 105 20.02 18.72 3.00
CA LEU A 105 18.73 18.88 3.64
C LEU A 105 18.37 17.59 4.40
N PRO A 106 18.64 17.52 5.72
CA PRO A 106 18.52 16.28 6.50
C PRO A 106 17.08 15.93 6.89
N PHE A 107 16.08 16.51 6.21
CA PHE A 107 14.66 16.25 6.51
C PHE A 107 13.82 16.21 5.23
N SER A 108 12.73 15.46 5.30
CA SER A 108 11.70 15.43 4.27
C SER A 108 10.40 16.04 4.79
N LEU A 109 9.79 16.90 3.98
CA LEU A 109 8.52 17.56 4.30
C LEU A 109 7.47 17.16 3.27
N THR A 110 6.29 16.79 3.77
CA THR A 110 5.14 16.38 2.96
C THR A 110 3.88 17.02 3.50
N LEU A 111 3.04 17.50 2.59
CA LEU A 111 1.68 17.92 2.88
C LEU A 111 0.71 16.83 2.44
N GLY A 112 -0.34 16.61 3.23
CA GLY A 112 -1.30 15.58 2.91
C GLY A 112 -2.66 15.79 3.56
N TYR A 113 -3.65 15.16 2.95
CA TYR A 113 -5.01 14.99 3.45
C TYR A 113 -5.39 13.50 3.32
N GLU A 114 -6.07 12.96 4.32
CA GLU A 114 -6.53 11.56 4.39
C GLU A 114 -7.99 11.48 4.82
#